data_AF-Q1Q5A9-F1
#
_entry.id   AF-Q1Q5A9-F1
#
_cell.length_a   1.000
_cell.length_b   1.000
_cell.length_c   1.000
_cell.angle_alpha   90.00
_cell.angle_beta   90.00
_cell.angle_gamma   90.00
#
_symmetry.space_group_name_H-M   'P 1'
#
loop_
_entity.id
_entity.type
_entity.pdbx_description
1 polymer ?
#
loop_
_entity_poly.entity_id
_entity_poly.type
_entity_poly.pdbx_seq_one_letter_code
_entity_poly.pdbx_strand_id
1 'polypeptide(L)'
;MSYESKVFNVMIASPGDVASERNIIREMLYEWNAVHSRSRKIVLLPVGWESHSSPEMGKRPQEIINNLILDKCDLLVGVFWTRIGTSTEKYISGTVEEIEKHIAADKPTMLYFSGQPARLDSVDSEQYEKLKEFKASCKDRGLYETYDSHSEFKEKFYHHLQIKVNEHVFFFSENEEPFQEVIYASKTQIPQIGGEARILLKEASQDNHGTILYVRTFGGTDIQTNGKNLIPEQNARVVAQWASALNELLNTDLIVERGHKGEVFQVTSLGYQVADMIEI
;
A
#
# COMPACT_ATOMS: atom_id res chain seq x y z
N MET A 1 1.99 19.82 -14.72
CA MET A 1 2.26 19.57 -16.15
C MET A 1 1.77 18.18 -16.51
N SER A 2 1.14 18.00 -17.68
CA SER A 2 0.76 16.69 -18.21
C SER A 2 2.00 15.86 -18.56
N TYR A 3 1.84 14.54 -18.64
CA TYR A 3 2.88 13.58 -19.04
C TYR A 3 2.22 12.39 -19.76
N GLU A 4 2.96 11.74 -20.64
CA GLU A 4 2.52 10.50 -21.29
C GLU A 4 2.78 9.30 -20.37
N SER A 5 1.81 8.38 -20.30
CA SER A 5 1.92 7.16 -19.50
C SER A 5 1.16 5.99 -20.11
N LYS A 6 1.65 4.78 -19.83
CA LYS A 6 0.94 3.53 -20.13
C LYS A 6 -0.02 3.23 -18.98
N VAL A 7 -1.30 3.09 -19.31
CA VAL A 7 -2.36 2.78 -18.34
C VAL A 7 -2.58 1.28 -18.32
N PHE A 8 -2.58 0.69 -17.13
CA PHE A 8 -2.93 -0.70 -16.89
C PHE A 8 -4.23 -0.77 -16.10
N ASN A 9 -5.19 -1.56 -16.59
CA ASN A 9 -6.46 -1.76 -15.92
C ASN A 9 -6.32 -2.81 -14.82
N VAL A 10 -6.65 -2.41 -13.59
CA VAL A 10 -6.63 -3.29 -12.42
C VAL A 10 -8.05 -3.67 -12.05
N MET A 11 -8.44 -4.91 -12.35
CA MET A 11 -9.77 -5.43 -12.04
C MET A 11 -9.84 -5.93 -10.60
N ILE A 12 -10.86 -5.49 -9.88
CA ILE A 12 -11.13 -5.95 -8.51
C ILE A 12 -12.26 -6.98 -8.55
N ALA A 13 -11.90 -8.25 -8.47
CA ALA A 13 -12.82 -9.37 -8.47
C ALA A 13 -13.17 -9.71 -7.01
N SER A 14 -14.39 -9.39 -6.57
CA SER A 14 -14.80 -9.68 -5.19
C SER A 14 -16.30 -9.96 -5.09
N PRO A 15 -16.73 -10.81 -4.13
CA PRO A 15 -18.13 -10.87 -3.75
C PRO A 15 -18.57 -9.59 -3.02
N GLY A 16 -19.88 -9.47 -2.78
CA GLY A 16 -20.48 -8.27 -2.21
C GLY A 16 -20.11 -7.98 -0.74
N ASP A 17 -19.63 -8.98 0.01
CA ASP A 17 -19.36 -8.94 1.46
C ASP A 17 -17.99 -8.32 1.84
N VAL A 18 -17.15 -7.97 0.87
CA VAL A 18 -15.80 -7.39 1.08
C VAL A 18 -15.67 -5.96 0.55
N ALA A 19 -16.68 -5.13 0.83
CA ALA A 19 -16.72 -3.74 0.35
C ALA A 19 -15.57 -2.87 0.87
N SER A 20 -15.15 -3.11 2.13
CA SER A 20 -14.04 -2.41 2.76
C SER A 20 -12.72 -2.70 2.03
N GLU A 21 -12.45 -3.95 1.71
CA GLU A 21 -11.23 -4.36 1.01
C GLU A 21 -11.18 -3.84 -0.42
N ARG A 22 -12.32 -3.80 -1.13
CA ARG A 22 -12.40 -3.13 -2.43
C ARG A 22 -11.96 -1.66 -2.33
N ASN A 23 -12.40 -0.95 -1.29
CA ASN A 23 -12.04 0.46 -1.10
C ASN A 23 -10.55 0.61 -0.77
N ILE A 24 -10.01 -0.26 0.09
CA ILE A 24 -8.57 -0.29 0.40
C ILE A 24 -7.75 -0.48 -0.87
N ILE A 25 -8.13 -1.44 -1.74
CA ILE A 25 -7.42 -1.64 -3.02
C ILE A 25 -7.44 -0.37 -3.85
N ARG A 26 -8.60 0.27 -4.02
CA ARG A 26 -8.71 1.50 -4.81
C ARG A 26 -7.84 2.61 -4.24
N GLU A 27 -7.88 2.83 -2.93
CA GLU A 27 -7.06 3.81 -2.22
C GLU A 27 -5.56 3.56 -2.47
N MET A 28 -5.10 2.32 -2.34
CA MET A 28 -3.70 1.96 -2.56
C MET A 28 -3.26 2.13 -4.00
N LEU A 29 -4.12 1.86 -4.97
CA LEU A 29 -3.83 2.13 -6.39
C LEU A 29 -3.72 3.64 -6.65
N TYR A 30 -4.59 4.45 -6.04
CA TYR A 30 -4.50 5.91 -6.14
C TYR A 30 -3.23 6.47 -5.48
N GLU A 31 -2.89 5.99 -4.28
CA GLU A 31 -1.65 6.38 -3.59
C GLU A 31 -0.42 6.00 -4.41
N TRP A 32 -0.38 4.76 -4.92
CA TRP A 32 0.70 4.29 -5.78
C TRP A 32 0.84 5.19 -7.02
N ASN A 33 -0.27 5.54 -7.67
CA ASN A 33 -0.24 6.45 -8.81
C ASN A 33 0.25 7.84 -8.41
N ALA A 34 -0.17 8.39 -7.28
CA ALA A 34 0.25 9.71 -6.83
C ALA A 34 1.78 9.79 -6.64
N VAL A 35 2.40 8.72 -6.16
CA VAL A 35 3.85 8.66 -5.89
C VAL A 35 4.66 8.26 -7.13
N HIS A 36 4.17 7.29 -7.92
CA HIS A 36 4.99 6.61 -8.93
C HIS A 36 4.61 6.91 -10.38
N SER A 37 3.40 7.41 -10.65
CA SER A 37 2.90 7.44 -12.03
C SER A 37 3.74 8.27 -12.98
N ARG A 38 4.21 9.43 -12.51
CA ARG A 38 5.05 10.34 -13.28
C ARG A 38 6.46 9.81 -13.50
N SER A 39 7.08 9.19 -12.50
CA SER A 39 8.46 8.69 -12.58
C SER A 39 8.55 7.40 -13.40
N ARG A 40 7.51 6.56 -13.33
CA ARG A 40 7.45 5.29 -14.05
C ARG A 40 6.72 5.37 -15.39
N LYS A 41 6.02 6.46 -15.66
CA LYS A 41 5.10 6.59 -16.82
C LYS A 41 4.09 5.44 -16.85
N ILE A 42 3.64 4.99 -15.68
CA ILE A 42 2.67 3.91 -15.51
C ILE A 42 1.50 4.44 -14.68
N VAL A 43 0.27 4.14 -15.07
CA VAL A 43 -0.92 4.44 -14.28
C VAL A 43 -1.72 3.16 -14.08
N LEU A 44 -2.03 2.85 -12.82
CA LEU A 44 -2.89 1.73 -12.45
C LEU A 44 -4.32 2.22 -12.30
N LEU A 45 -5.19 1.91 -13.25
CA LEU A 45 -6.58 2.34 -13.23
C LEU A 45 -7.45 1.27 -12.56
N PRO A 46 -8.03 1.50 -11.37
CA PRO A 46 -8.97 0.56 -10.78
C PRO A 46 -10.24 0.46 -11.62
N VAL A 47 -10.58 -0.76 -12.02
CA VAL A 47 -11.76 -1.10 -12.82
C VAL A 47 -12.65 -2.03 -11.99
N GLY A 48 -13.92 -1.65 -11.82
CA GLY A 48 -14.93 -2.48 -11.17
C GLY A 48 -16.25 -2.45 -11.93
N TRP A 49 -17.14 -3.41 -11.64
CA TRP A 49 -18.46 -3.50 -12.27
C TRP A 49 -19.34 -2.26 -12.00
N GLU A 50 -19.13 -1.56 -10.87
CA GLU A 50 -19.85 -0.34 -10.48
C GLU A 50 -19.40 0.91 -11.25
N SER A 51 -18.14 0.96 -11.72
CA SER A 51 -17.55 2.18 -12.31
C SER A 51 -17.67 2.26 -13.83
N HIS A 52 -18.04 1.16 -14.49
CA HIS A 52 -18.14 1.09 -15.96
C HIS A 52 -19.47 0.54 -16.48
N SER A 53 -20.47 0.38 -15.61
CA SER A 53 -21.85 0.15 -16.02
C SER A 53 -22.49 1.48 -16.44
N SER A 54 -22.22 1.93 -17.67
CA SER A 54 -23.11 2.91 -18.30
C SER A 54 -24.43 2.22 -18.64
N PRO A 55 -25.60 2.77 -18.29
CA PRO A 55 -26.88 2.16 -18.65
C PRO A 55 -27.07 2.19 -20.17
N GLU A 56 -26.84 1.05 -20.84
CA GLU A 56 -27.05 0.86 -22.28
C GLU A 56 -28.20 -0.14 -22.50
N MET A 57 -29.26 0.27 -23.23
CA MET A 57 -30.41 -0.60 -23.52
C MET A 57 -30.20 -1.40 -24.81
N GLY A 58 -30.52 -2.70 -24.79
CA GLY A 58 -30.79 -3.47 -26.01
C GLY A 58 -30.15 -4.86 -26.13
N LYS A 59 -29.31 -5.31 -25.18
CA LYS A 59 -28.76 -6.68 -25.12
C LYS A 59 -28.68 -7.16 -23.67
N ARG A 60 -28.60 -8.48 -23.44
CA ARG A 60 -28.43 -9.06 -22.08
C ARG A 60 -27.22 -8.37 -21.40
N PRO A 61 -27.44 -7.53 -20.36
CA PRO A 61 -26.44 -6.55 -19.91
C PRO A 61 -25.14 -7.15 -19.34
N GLN A 62 -25.17 -8.40 -18.87
CA GLN A 62 -24.03 -8.99 -18.16
C GLN A 62 -22.95 -9.59 -19.09
N GLU A 63 -23.31 -10.21 -20.22
CA GLU A 63 -22.33 -10.96 -21.02
C GLU A 63 -21.39 -10.06 -21.84
N ILE A 64 -21.88 -8.92 -22.34
CA ILE A 64 -21.10 -8.02 -23.19
C ILE A 64 -20.16 -7.16 -22.34
N ILE A 65 -20.63 -6.72 -21.18
CA ILE A 65 -19.84 -5.93 -20.22
C ILE A 65 -18.73 -6.81 -19.62
N ASN A 66 -19.04 -8.06 -19.23
CA ASN A 66 -18.06 -8.97 -18.65
C ASN A 66 -16.91 -9.26 -19.62
N ASN A 67 -17.19 -9.56 -20.89
CA ASN A 67 -16.13 -9.90 -21.85
C ASN A 67 -15.22 -8.70 -22.19
N LEU A 68 -15.79 -7.49 -22.33
CA LEU A 68 -15.01 -6.28 -22.66
C LEU A 68 -14.09 -5.82 -21.52
N ILE A 69 -14.52 -6.00 -20.26
CA ILE A 69 -13.73 -5.63 -19.08
C ILE A 69 -12.66 -6.70 -18.79
N LEU A 70 -12.99 -7.98 -18.93
CA LEU A 70 -12.04 -9.08 -18.75
C LEU A 70 -10.91 -9.08 -19.79
N ASP A 71 -11.24 -8.85 -21.06
CA ASP A 71 -10.23 -8.84 -22.13
C ASP A 71 -9.23 -7.70 -21.97
N LYS A 72 -9.68 -6.55 -21.44
CA LYS A 72 -8.88 -5.35 -21.23
C LYS A 72 -8.26 -5.25 -19.84
N CYS A 73 -8.48 -6.23 -18.97
CA CYS A 73 -7.85 -6.29 -17.66
C CYS A 73 -6.37 -6.67 -17.82
N ASP A 74 -5.50 -5.97 -17.11
CA ASP A 74 -4.04 -6.18 -17.12
C ASP A 74 -3.55 -6.82 -15.82
N LEU A 75 -4.22 -6.54 -14.71
CA LEU A 75 -3.95 -7.11 -13.38
C LEU A 75 -5.28 -7.40 -12.70
N LEU A 76 -5.45 -8.63 -12.21
CA LEU A 76 -6.62 -9.00 -11.43
C LEU A 76 -6.28 -9.13 -9.95
N VAL A 77 -7.10 -8.50 -9.10
CA VAL A 77 -7.03 -8.63 -7.64
C VAL A 77 -8.32 -9.27 -7.14
N GLY A 78 -8.23 -10.52 -6.74
CA GLY A 78 -9.31 -11.31 -6.14
C GLY A 78 -9.30 -11.20 -4.61
N VAL A 79 -10.44 -10.84 -4.02
CA VAL A 79 -10.59 -10.81 -2.55
C VAL A 79 -11.85 -11.56 -2.13
N PHE A 80 -11.70 -12.45 -1.15
CA PHE A 80 -12.77 -13.28 -0.63
C PHE A 80 -12.81 -13.26 0.89
N TRP A 81 -14.01 -13.39 1.47
CA TRP A 81 -14.19 -13.56 2.92
C TRP A 81 -15.05 -14.77 3.25
N THR A 82 -16.37 -14.63 3.29
CA THR A 82 -17.28 -15.74 3.61
C THR A 82 -18.01 -16.30 2.41
N ARG A 83 -18.04 -15.54 1.31
CA ARG A 83 -18.77 -15.88 0.09
C ARG A 83 -17.82 -16.11 -1.07
N ILE A 84 -18.19 -17.06 -1.94
CA ILE A 84 -17.53 -17.23 -3.24
C ILE A 84 -18.16 -16.35 -4.31
N GLY A 85 -19.45 -16.01 -4.16
CA GLY A 85 -20.23 -15.19 -5.08
C GLY A 85 -21.36 -15.96 -5.78
N THR A 86 -22.08 -15.28 -6.65
CA THR A 86 -23.24 -15.85 -7.35
C THR A 86 -22.80 -16.72 -8.53
N SER A 87 -23.30 -17.95 -8.60
CA SER A 87 -22.99 -18.89 -9.68
C SER A 87 -23.46 -18.38 -11.04
N THR A 88 -22.65 -18.63 -12.06
CA THR A 88 -23.00 -18.34 -13.47
C THR A 88 -23.41 -19.63 -14.17
N GLU A 89 -23.87 -19.55 -15.43
CA GLU A 89 -24.26 -20.75 -16.21
C GLU A 89 -23.14 -21.79 -16.33
N LYS A 90 -21.87 -21.39 -16.20
CA LYS A 90 -20.69 -22.24 -16.43
C LYS A 90 -19.73 -22.37 -15.24
N TYR A 91 -19.80 -21.49 -14.24
CA TYR A 91 -18.85 -21.47 -13.13
C TYR A 91 -19.55 -21.34 -11.76
N ILE A 92 -18.84 -21.80 -10.72
CA ILE A 92 -19.32 -21.77 -9.33
C ILE A 92 -19.61 -20.34 -8.83
N SER A 93 -18.95 -19.33 -9.42
CA SER A 93 -19.16 -17.90 -9.17
C SER A 93 -18.68 -17.07 -10.36
N GLY A 94 -19.33 -15.94 -10.62
CA GLY A 94 -18.85 -14.96 -11.61
C GLY A 94 -17.44 -14.45 -11.30
N THR A 95 -17.09 -14.25 -10.02
CA THR A 95 -15.74 -13.84 -9.61
C THR A 95 -14.70 -14.92 -9.94
N VAL A 96 -15.07 -16.20 -9.81
CA VAL A 96 -14.19 -17.32 -10.14
C VAL A 96 -14.01 -17.45 -11.64
N GLU A 97 -15.08 -17.28 -12.42
CA GLU A 97 -15.01 -17.24 -13.88
C GLU A 97 -14.02 -16.17 -14.36
N GLU A 98 -14.08 -14.97 -13.76
CA GLU A 98 -13.17 -13.86 -14.06
C GLU A 98 -11.71 -14.21 -13.77
N ILE A 99 -11.45 -14.80 -12.59
CA ILE A 99 -10.11 -15.23 -12.17
C ILE A 99 -9.56 -16.31 -13.12
N GLU A 100 -10.33 -17.36 -13.39
CA GLU A 100 -9.88 -18.48 -14.22
C GLU A 100 -9.59 -18.03 -15.65
N LYS A 101 -10.42 -17.15 -16.22
CA LYS A 101 -10.18 -16.56 -17.55
C LYS A 101 -8.90 -15.72 -17.56
N HIS A 102 -8.64 -14.96 -16.50
CA HIS A 102 -7.45 -14.11 -16.41
C HIS A 102 -6.16 -14.92 -16.25
N ILE A 103 -6.19 -15.97 -15.42
CA ILE A 103 -5.08 -16.92 -15.27
C ILE A 103 -4.82 -17.66 -16.58
N ALA A 104 -5.87 -18.11 -17.28
CA ALA A 104 -5.72 -18.77 -18.59
C ALA A 104 -5.13 -17.85 -19.67
N ALA A 105 -5.26 -16.54 -19.52
CA ALA A 105 -4.65 -15.53 -20.39
C ALA A 105 -3.20 -15.19 -20.01
N ASP A 106 -2.60 -15.89 -19.04
CA ASP A 106 -1.24 -15.68 -18.53
C ASP A 106 -1.00 -14.26 -18.00
N LYS A 107 -2.05 -13.64 -17.43
CA LYS A 107 -2.00 -12.30 -16.86
C LYS A 107 -1.86 -12.35 -15.34
N PRO A 108 -1.16 -11.37 -14.73
CA PRO A 108 -0.88 -11.39 -13.31
C PRO A 108 -2.17 -11.35 -12.48
N THR A 109 -2.30 -12.30 -11.56
CA THR A 109 -3.44 -12.43 -10.65
C THR A 109 -2.95 -12.44 -9.19
N MET A 110 -3.61 -11.69 -8.32
CA MET A 110 -3.38 -11.69 -6.88
C MET A 110 -4.64 -12.14 -6.17
N LEU A 111 -4.55 -13.15 -5.29
CA LEU A 111 -5.69 -13.67 -4.55
C LEU A 111 -5.49 -13.50 -3.05
N TYR A 112 -6.50 -12.96 -2.38
CA TYR A 112 -6.52 -12.71 -0.95
C TYR A 112 -7.76 -13.33 -0.30
N PHE A 113 -7.56 -14.00 0.84
CA PHE A 113 -8.62 -14.62 1.62
C PHE A 113 -8.64 -14.06 3.04
N SER A 114 -9.74 -13.42 3.44
CA SER A 114 -9.97 -12.92 4.79
C SER A 114 -10.16 -14.06 5.78
N GLY A 115 -9.39 -14.03 6.87
CA GLY A 115 -9.55 -14.84 8.08
C GLY A 115 -10.37 -14.16 9.17
N GLN A 116 -10.97 -12.99 8.89
CA GLN A 116 -11.75 -12.26 9.87
C GLN A 116 -12.92 -13.10 10.43
N PRO A 117 -13.18 -13.04 11.74
CA PRO A 117 -14.27 -13.79 12.35
C PRO A 117 -15.62 -13.30 11.81
N ALA A 118 -16.40 -14.24 11.29
CA ALA A 118 -17.77 -14.00 10.84
C ALA A 118 -18.78 -14.59 11.83
N ARG A 119 -19.95 -13.95 11.92
CA ARG A 119 -21.07 -14.52 12.67
C ARG A 119 -21.60 -15.73 11.92
N LEU A 120 -21.64 -16.89 12.55
CA LEU A 120 -22.12 -18.14 11.94
C LEU A 120 -23.50 -17.98 11.26
N ASP A 121 -24.41 -17.23 11.87
CA ASP A 121 -25.76 -16.96 11.33
C ASP A 121 -25.76 -16.16 10.01
N SER A 122 -24.67 -15.44 9.71
CA SER A 122 -24.51 -14.65 8.49
C SER A 122 -23.76 -15.38 7.38
N VAL A 123 -23.18 -16.54 7.71
CA VAL A 123 -22.42 -17.37 6.77
C VAL A 123 -23.37 -18.34 6.09
N ASP A 124 -23.43 -18.25 4.77
CA ASP A 124 -24.07 -19.27 3.96
C ASP A 124 -23.09 -20.46 3.85
N SER A 125 -23.46 -21.57 4.51
CA SER A 125 -22.63 -22.77 4.55
C SER A 125 -22.29 -23.32 3.16
N GLU A 126 -23.20 -23.21 2.19
CA GLU A 126 -22.96 -23.71 0.83
C GLU A 126 -21.93 -22.83 0.09
N GLN A 127 -22.08 -21.50 0.21
CA GLN A 127 -21.12 -20.54 -0.33
C GLN A 127 -19.73 -20.70 0.30
N TYR A 128 -19.68 -20.94 1.60
CA TYR A 128 -18.43 -21.08 2.34
C TYR A 128 -17.70 -22.38 2.02
N GLU A 129 -18.41 -23.50 1.86
CA GLU A 129 -17.79 -24.75 1.41
C GLU A 129 -17.23 -24.63 -0.02
N LYS A 130 -17.98 -24.00 -0.95
CA LYS A 130 -17.46 -23.69 -2.30
C LYS A 130 -16.21 -22.80 -2.26
N LEU A 131 -16.16 -21.85 -1.34
CA LEU A 131 -14.98 -21.01 -1.14
C LEU A 131 -13.78 -21.81 -0.63
N LYS A 132 -13.98 -22.77 0.29
CA LYS A 132 -12.91 -23.66 0.75
C LYS A 132 -12.38 -24.54 -0.38
N GLU A 133 -13.26 -25.11 -1.19
CA GLU A 133 -12.87 -25.90 -2.36
C GLU A 133 -12.06 -25.07 -3.35
N PHE A 134 -12.50 -23.84 -3.64
CA PHE A 134 -11.76 -22.91 -4.49
C PHE A 134 -10.39 -22.58 -3.89
N LYS A 135 -10.32 -22.24 -2.60
CA LYS A 135 -9.07 -21.96 -1.87
C LYS A 135 -8.11 -23.15 -1.92
N ALA A 136 -8.61 -24.37 -1.75
CA ALA A 136 -7.82 -25.59 -1.88
C ALA A 136 -7.28 -25.77 -3.31
N SER A 137 -8.12 -25.56 -4.32
CA SER A 137 -7.70 -25.63 -5.72
C SER A 137 -6.63 -24.59 -6.09
N CYS A 138 -6.62 -23.43 -5.43
CA CYS A 138 -5.62 -22.39 -5.64
C CYS A 138 -4.26 -22.80 -5.07
N LYS A 139 -4.24 -23.57 -3.97
CA LYS A 139 -3.01 -24.02 -3.31
C LYS A 139 -2.13 -24.88 -4.24
N ASP A 140 -2.75 -25.67 -5.09
CA ASP A 140 -2.03 -26.54 -6.04
C ASP A 140 -1.56 -25.79 -7.30
N ARG A 141 -2.12 -24.60 -7.57
CA ARG A 141 -1.94 -23.85 -8.82
C ARG A 141 -1.19 -22.52 -8.65
N GLY A 142 -0.96 -22.07 -7.42
CA GLY A 142 -0.27 -20.81 -7.17
C GLY A 142 -0.20 -20.41 -5.70
N LEU A 143 0.24 -19.16 -5.49
CA LEU A 143 0.32 -18.55 -4.17
C LEU A 143 -0.89 -17.61 -3.97
N TYR A 144 -1.59 -17.82 -2.86
CA TYR A 144 -2.57 -16.87 -2.35
C TYR A 144 -2.11 -16.35 -0.99
N GLU A 145 -2.65 -15.21 -0.59
CA GLU A 145 -2.35 -14.60 0.71
C GLU A 145 -3.58 -14.63 1.62
N THR A 146 -3.36 -14.67 2.93
CA THR A 146 -4.41 -14.59 3.95
C THR A 146 -4.17 -13.41 4.87
N TYR A 147 -5.23 -12.83 5.42
CA TYR A 147 -5.14 -11.72 6.36
C TYR A 147 -6.24 -11.79 7.40
N ASP A 148 -5.98 -11.32 8.63
CA ASP A 148 -6.93 -11.34 9.74
C ASP A 148 -7.49 -9.94 10.06
N SER A 149 -6.97 -8.89 9.43
CA SER A 149 -7.45 -7.52 9.60
C SER A 149 -7.35 -6.68 8.33
N HIS A 150 -8.14 -5.60 8.26
CA HIS A 150 -8.06 -4.63 7.17
C HIS A 150 -6.70 -3.92 7.11
N SER A 151 -6.08 -3.66 8.27
CA SER A 151 -4.75 -3.04 8.34
C SER A 151 -3.67 -3.97 7.77
N GLU A 152 -3.70 -5.24 8.16
CA GLU A 152 -2.80 -6.26 7.62
C GLU A 152 -3.00 -6.44 6.11
N PHE A 153 -4.26 -6.46 5.66
CA PHE A 153 -4.57 -6.49 4.23
C PHE A 153 -3.97 -5.29 3.48
N LYS A 154 -4.12 -4.08 4.02
CA LYS A 154 -3.55 -2.85 3.43
C LYS A 154 -2.03 -2.96 3.28
N GLU A 155 -1.32 -3.37 4.33
CA GLU A 155 0.13 -3.52 4.33
C GLU A 155 0.60 -4.58 3.34
N LYS A 156 0.00 -5.78 3.38
CA LYS A 156 0.33 -6.89 2.48
C LYS A 156 0.04 -6.55 1.02
N PHE A 157 -1.13 -5.96 0.74
CA PHE A 157 -1.51 -5.58 -0.61
C PHE A 157 -0.55 -4.54 -1.17
N TYR A 158 -0.22 -3.49 -0.42
CA TYR A 158 0.72 -2.47 -0.86
C TYR A 158 2.10 -3.05 -1.19
N HIS A 159 2.63 -3.91 -0.32
CA HIS A 159 3.92 -4.56 -0.54
C HIS A 159 3.91 -5.46 -1.79
N HIS A 160 2.89 -6.32 -1.94
CA HIS A 160 2.76 -7.22 -3.08
C HIS A 160 2.54 -6.48 -4.40
N LEU A 161 1.79 -5.36 -4.37
CA LEU A 161 1.59 -4.49 -5.52
C LEU A 161 2.92 -3.92 -6.00
N GLN A 162 3.76 -3.43 -5.10
CA GLN A 162 5.09 -2.92 -5.45
C GLN A 162 5.95 -4.00 -6.09
N ILE A 163 6.06 -5.18 -5.48
CA ILE A 163 6.82 -6.31 -6.04
C ILE A 163 6.30 -6.64 -7.45
N LYS A 164 4.99 -6.77 -7.62
CA LYS A 164 4.41 -7.17 -8.91
C LYS A 164 4.68 -6.16 -10.00
N VAL A 165 4.50 -4.86 -9.72
CA VAL A 165 4.74 -3.81 -10.72
C VAL A 165 6.24 -3.63 -10.99
N ASN A 166 7.11 -3.98 -10.05
CA ASN A 166 8.57 -3.85 -10.19
C ASN A 166 9.24 -5.05 -10.86
N GLU A 167 8.71 -6.25 -10.74
CA GLU A 167 9.43 -7.46 -11.15
C GLU A 167 8.75 -8.17 -12.32
N HIS A 168 7.47 -7.91 -12.55
CA HIS A 168 6.72 -8.66 -13.56
C HIS A 168 6.90 -8.07 -14.96
N VAL A 169 7.39 -8.89 -15.89
CA VAL A 169 7.66 -8.55 -17.30
C VAL A 169 6.52 -7.83 -18.00
N PHE A 170 5.27 -8.10 -17.61
CA PHE A 170 4.07 -7.46 -18.16
C PHE A 170 4.03 -5.93 -17.99
N PHE A 171 4.68 -5.40 -16.95
CA PHE A 171 4.74 -3.96 -16.70
C PHE A 171 5.95 -3.28 -17.36
N PHE A 172 6.82 -4.05 -18.02
CA PHE A 172 7.95 -3.56 -18.81
C PHE A 172 7.60 -3.52 -20.30
N SER A 173 8.17 -2.55 -21.04
CA SER A 173 7.96 -2.43 -22.48
C SER A 173 9.20 -2.96 -23.21
N GLU A 174 9.04 -3.85 -24.19
CA GLU A 174 10.12 -4.49 -24.97
C GLU A 174 11.03 -3.54 -25.77
N ASN A 175 10.74 -2.22 -25.79
CA ASN A 175 11.48 -1.21 -26.56
C ASN A 175 12.29 -0.22 -25.71
N GLU A 176 12.51 -0.51 -24.44
CA GLU A 176 13.53 0.21 -23.68
C GLU A 176 14.83 -0.58 -23.81
N GLU A 177 15.89 0.09 -24.29
CA GLU A 177 17.28 -0.39 -24.25
C GLU A 177 17.51 -1.18 -22.95
N PRO A 178 18.28 -2.29 -22.99
CA PRO A 178 18.47 -3.16 -21.84
C PRO A 178 18.72 -2.28 -20.63
N PHE A 179 17.75 -2.27 -19.73
CA PHE A 179 17.85 -1.54 -18.49
C PHE A 179 19.17 -2.03 -17.91
N GLN A 180 20.19 -1.18 -17.88
CA GLN A 180 21.34 -1.47 -17.04
C GLN A 180 20.74 -1.82 -15.70
N GLU A 181 21.18 -2.92 -15.09
CA GLU A 181 20.97 -3.18 -13.67
C GLU A 181 21.52 -1.96 -12.91
N VAL A 182 20.76 -0.88 -12.88
CA VAL A 182 20.75 0.02 -11.78
C VAL A 182 20.07 -0.82 -10.74
N ILE A 183 20.89 -1.48 -9.92
CA ILE A 183 20.53 -1.90 -8.60
C ILE A 183 19.63 -0.79 -8.05
N TYR A 184 18.31 -0.99 -8.08
CA TYR A 184 17.40 -0.21 -7.26
C TYR A 184 17.60 -0.78 -5.86
N ALA A 185 18.78 -0.50 -5.30
CA ALA A 185 18.90 -0.30 -3.87
C ALA A 185 17.74 0.63 -3.55
N SER A 186 16.88 0.17 -2.64
CA SER A 186 15.68 0.88 -2.20
C SER A 186 15.91 2.37 -2.34
N LYS A 187 15.27 3.03 -3.32
CA LYS A 187 15.27 4.50 -3.39
C LYS A 187 14.34 5.03 -2.30
N THR A 188 14.45 4.51 -1.08
CA THR A 188 14.55 5.43 0.05
C THR A 188 15.85 6.19 -0.23
N GLN A 189 15.74 7.31 -0.96
CA GLN A 189 16.71 8.36 -0.69
C GLN A 189 16.51 8.61 0.80
N ILE A 190 17.40 8.05 1.63
CA ILE A 190 17.50 8.45 3.02
C ILE A 190 17.54 9.98 2.92
N PRO A 191 16.56 10.69 3.50
CA PRO A 191 16.60 12.13 3.47
C PRO A 191 17.99 12.51 3.97
N GLN A 192 18.74 13.28 3.18
CA GLN A 192 20.09 13.70 3.55
C GLN A 192 19.93 14.67 4.73
N ILE A 193 19.83 14.10 5.93
CA ILE A 193 19.61 14.82 7.16
C ILE A 193 20.95 15.21 7.77
N GLY A 194 21.01 16.43 8.33
CA GLY A 194 22.20 16.94 9.00
C GLY A 194 22.67 16.06 10.16
N GLY A 195 23.91 16.26 10.61
CA GLY A 195 24.51 15.46 11.68
C GLY A 195 23.67 15.48 12.98
N GLU A 196 23.20 16.65 13.37
CA GLU A 196 22.35 16.86 14.55
C GLU A 196 20.98 16.17 14.40
N ALA A 197 20.41 16.17 13.19
CA ALA A 197 19.15 15.48 12.89
C ALA A 197 19.30 13.95 12.95
N ARG A 198 20.46 13.41 12.51
CA ARG A 198 20.78 11.99 12.65
C ARG A 198 20.89 11.57 14.12
N ILE A 199 21.58 12.39 14.93
CA ILE A 199 21.72 12.15 16.37
C ILE A 199 20.35 12.21 17.06
N LEU A 200 19.56 13.25 16.77
CA LEU A 200 18.22 13.41 17.33
C LEU A 200 17.30 12.22 16.99
N LEU A 201 17.28 11.82 15.72
CA LEU A 201 16.44 10.72 15.27
C LEU A 201 16.85 9.37 15.86
N LYS A 202 18.16 9.09 15.97
CA LYS A 202 18.66 7.85 16.58
C LYS A 202 18.39 7.78 18.08
N GLU A 203 18.57 8.89 18.80
CA GLU A 203 18.24 8.92 20.23
C GLU A 203 16.73 8.82 20.44
N ALA A 204 15.92 9.42 19.57
CA ALA A 204 14.46 9.29 19.63
C ALA A 204 13.96 7.89 19.29
N SER A 205 14.63 7.15 18.39
CA SER A 205 14.23 5.77 18.08
C SER A 205 14.47 4.80 19.24
N GLN A 206 15.34 5.17 20.20
CA GLN A 206 15.60 4.39 21.41
C GLN A 206 14.66 4.72 22.57
N ASP A 207 13.88 5.80 22.46
CA ASP A 207 12.85 6.14 23.43
C ASP A 207 11.67 5.15 23.33
N ASN A 208 11.18 4.64 24.47
CA ASN A 208 10.09 3.66 24.51
C ASN A 208 8.81 4.10 23.78
N HIS A 209 8.60 5.41 23.64
CA HIS A 209 7.44 5.99 22.97
C HIS A 209 7.80 6.81 21.73
N GLY A 210 9.09 6.85 21.35
CA GLY A 210 9.59 7.66 20.26
C GLY A 210 9.37 9.16 20.46
N THR A 211 9.34 9.63 21.72
CA THR A 211 8.90 11.01 22.03
C THR A 211 10.07 11.98 22.04
N ILE A 212 9.90 13.10 21.32
CA ILE A 212 10.81 14.24 21.36
C ILE A 212 10.06 15.43 21.95
N LEU A 213 10.65 16.06 22.97
CA LEU A 213 10.13 17.26 23.61
C LEU A 213 10.98 18.47 23.21
N TYR A 214 10.32 19.52 22.71
CA TYR A 214 10.94 20.81 22.41
C TYR A 214 10.39 21.86 23.36
N VAL A 215 11.21 22.25 24.35
CA VAL A 215 10.75 23.12 25.45
C VAL A 215 11.50 24.44 25.40
N ARG A 216 10.75 25.55 25.43
CA ARG A 216 11.32 26.91 25.51
C ARG A 216 10.99 27.51 26.87
N THR A 217 12.02 27.83 27.65
CA THR A 217 11.89 28.45 28.96
C THR A 217 12.66 29.77 29.02
N PHE A 218 12.54 30.50 30.13
CA PHE A 218 13.39 31.67 30.39
C PHE A 218 14.88 31.31 30.50
N GLY A 219 15.21 30.06 30.83
CA GLY A 219 16.59 29.57 30.98
C GLY A 219 17.23 29.10 29.67
N GLY A 220 16.46 29.02 28.57
CA GLY A 220 16.96 28.54 27.29
C GLY A 220 15.96 27.66 26.53
N THR A 221 16.47 26.99 25.51
CA THR A 221 15.71 26.03 24.70
C THR A 221 16.30 24.65 24.88
N ASP A 222 15.46 23.66 25.09
CA ASP A 222 15.85 22.26 25.27
C ASP A 222 15.18 21.37 24.22
N ILE A 223 15.92 20.37 23.74
CA ILE A 223 15.39 19.25 22.95
C ILE A 223 15.69 17.99 23.74
N GLN A 224 14.64 17.35 24.26
CA GLN A 224 14.75 16.19 25.12
C GLN A 224 14.15 14.95 24.46
N THR A 225 14.87 13.84 24.51
CA THR A 225 14.39 12.53 24.06
C THR A 225 15.16 11.44 24.79
N ASN A 226 14.56 10.27 25.02
CA ASN A 226 15.22 9.14 25.68
C ASN A 226 15.90 9.53 27.03
N GLY A 227 15.27 10.44 27.77
CA GLY A 227 15.78 10.97 29.04
C GLY A 227 17.02 11.87 28.95
N LYS A 228 17.46 12.29 27.75
CA LYS A 228 18.64 13.15 27.53
C LYS A 228 18.22 14.49 26.93
N ASN A 229 18.91 15.57 27.31
CA ASN A 229 18.88 16.84 26.58
C ASN A 229 19.98 16.85 25.54
N LEU A 230 19.64 17.10 24.28
CA LEU A 230 20.59 17.07 23.17
C LEU A 230 21.26 18.42 22.90
N ILE A 231 20.76 19.52 23.49
CA ILE A 231 21.39 20.84 23.38
C ILE A 231 22.47 20.98 24.47
N PRO A 232 23.78 20.91 24.14
CA PRO A 232 24.84 20.92 25.16
C PRO A 232 25.10 22.31 25.72
N GLU A 233 24.80 23.37 24.95
CA GLU A 233 25.09 24.76 25.30
C GLU A 233 23.95 25.68 24.87
N GLN A 234 23.58 26.63 25.74
CA GLN A 234 22.51 27.61 25.49
C GLN A 234 22.98 28.81 24.66
N ASN A 235 23.96 28.62 23.78
CA ASN A 235 24.39 29.66 22.85
C ASN A 235 23.44 29.69 21.64
N ALA A 236 23.20 30.88 21.09
CA ALA A 236 22.21 31.06 20.03
C ALA A 236 22.49 30.23 18.76
N ARG A 237 23.76 29.93 18.47
CA ARG A 237 24.17 29.17 17.29
C ARG A 237 23.81 27.68 17.45
N VAL A 238 24.15 27.10 18.59
CA VAL A 238 23.90 25.68 18.91
C VAL A 238 22.41 25.44 19.02
N VAL A 239 21.67 26.32 19.70
CA VAL A 239 20.20 26.23 19.78
C VAL A 239 19.57 26.29 18.38
N ALA A 240 20.05 27.16 17.49
CA ALA A 240 19.54 27.26 16.13
C ALA A 240 19.84 26.01 15.28
N GLN A 241 21.03 25.40 15.45
CA GLN A 241 21.38 24.14 14.76
C GLN A 241 20.44 23.00 15.16
N TRP A 242 20.23 22.80 16.46
CA TRP A 242 19.35 21.76 16.97
C TRP A 242 17.87 22.01 16.64
N ALA A 243 17.42 23.27 16.65
CA ALA A 243 16.08 23.62 16.16
C ALA A 243 15.92 23.39 14.65
N SER A 244 16.97 23.63 13.87
CA SER A 244 17.00 23.30 12.44
C SER A 244 16.89 21.79 12.21
N ALA A 245 17.61 21.00 13.01
CA ALA A 245 17.55 19.53 12.95
C ALA A 245 16.14 18.99 13.24
N LEU A 246 15.46 19.54 14.26
CA LEU A 246 14.06 19.18 14.56
C LEU A 246 13.12 19.51 13.39
N ASN A 247 13.25 20.71 12.81
CA ASN A 247 12.44 21.11 11.66
C ASN A 247 12.75 20.28 10.41
N GLU A 248 14.00 19.88 10.23
CA GLU A 248 14.43 19.01 9.14
C GLU A 248 13.77 17.63 9.24
N LEU A 249 13.74 17.02 10.43
CA LEU A 249 13.02 15.77 10.66
C LEU A 249 11.51 15.91 10.43
N LEU A 250 10.92 17.05 10.78
CA LEU A 250 9.50 17.34 10.53
C LEU A 250 9.21 17.49 9.03
N ASN A 251 10.04 18.25 8.31
CA ASN A 251 9.89 18.49 6.88
C ASN A 251 10.17 17.26 6.01
N THR A 252 10.84 16.26 6.56
CA THR A 252 11.15 14.97 5.90
C THR A 252 10.21 13.85 6.35
N ASP A 253 9.14 14.18 7.09
CA ASP A 253 8.13 13.24 7.60
C ASP A 253 8.71 12.12 8.49
N LEU A 254 9.91 12.31 9.06
CA LEU A 254 10.57 11.37 9.97
C LEU A 254 10.02 11.47 11.40
N ILE A 255 9.44 12.62 11.73
CA ILE A 255 8.71 12.86 12.98
C ILE A 255 7.39 13.59 12.70
N VAL A 256 6.42 13.49 13.61
CA VAL A 256 5.12 14.15 13.53
C VAL A 256 4.79 14.85 14.85
N GLU A 257 4.13 16.01 14.79
CA GLU A 257 3.66 16.71 15.99
C GLU A 257 2.48 15.97 16.64
N ARG A 258 2.53 15.76 17.96
CA ARG A 258 1.49 15.04 18.74
C ARG A 258 0.91 15.83 19.92
N GLY A 259 1.16 17.13 19.99
CA GLY A 259 0.70 18.01 21.06
C GLY A 259 0.06 19.31 20.57
N HIS A 260 -0.10 20.26 21.49
CA HIS A 260 -0.49 21.62 21.16
C HIS A 260 0.75 22.52 21.28
N LYS A 261 1.02 23.34 20.26
CA LYS A 261 2.06 24.39 20.21
C LYS A 261 3.49 23.97 19.81
N GLY A 262 3.69 22.85 19.13
CA GLY A 262 5.00 22.46 18.61
C GLY A 262 6.00 22.06 19.69
N GLU A 263 5.52 21.56 20.82
CA GLU A 263 6.35 21.16 21.97
C GLU A 263 6.57 19.64 22.05
N VAL A 264 5.72 18.84 21.39
CA VAL A 264 5.77 17.38 21.46
C VAL A 264 5.74 16.79 20.07
N PHE A 265 6.74 15.98 19.75
CA PHE A 265 6.88 15.28 18.49
C PHE A 265 7.05 13.79 18.75
N GLN A 266 6.71 12.97 17.76
CA GLN A 266 6.82 11.53 17.81
C GLN A 266 7.45 10.99 16.53
N VAL A 267 8.34 10.01 16.65
CA VAL A 267 8.97 9.33 15.51
C VAL A 267 7.91 8.59 14.68
N THR A 268 7.94 8.77 13.36
CA THR A 268 7.04 8.07 12.43
C THR A 268 7.60 6.69 12.05
N SER A 269 6.80 5.85 11.38
CA SER A 269 7.29 4.57 10.86
C SER A 269 8.50 4.74 9.92
N LEU A 270 8.49 5.78 9.07
CA LEU A 270 9.63 6.13 8.22
C LEU A 270 10.84 6.57 9.05
N GLY A 271 10.60 7.35 10.12
CA GLY A 271 11.63 7.77 11.08
C GLY A 271 12.37 6.59 11.71
N TYR A 272 11.65 5.55 12.14
CA TYR A 272 12.26 4.33 12.70
C TYR A 272 13.12 3.59 11.67
N GLN A 273 12.61 3.40 10.45
CA GLN A 273 13.37 2.74 9.37
C GLN A 273 14.67 3.48 9.04
N VAL A 274 14.62 4.81 9.02
CA VAL A 274 15.80 5.65 8.79
C VAL A 274 16.76 5.58 9.97
N ALA A 275 16.26 5.62 11.21
CA ALA A 275 17.08 5.52 12.42
C ALA A 275 17.88 4.20 12.49
N ASP A 276 17.29 3.09 12.06
CA ASP A 276 17.94 1.78 12.03
C ASP A 276 19.12 1.74 11.04
N MET A 277 19.07 2.56 9.98
CA MET A 277 20.11 2.67 8.95
C MET A 277 21.21 3.70 9.30
N ILE A 278 21.05 4.48 10.37
CA ILE A 278 22.08 5.44 10.82
C ILE A 278 23.14 4.70 11.65
N GLU A 279 24.37 4.68 11.12
CA GLU A 279 25.60 4.40 11.87
C GLU A 279 26.08 5.71 12.51
N ILE A 280 26.24 5.72 13.84
CA ILE A 280 26.79 6.84 14.63
C ILE A 280 28.18 6.46 15.12
#